data_AF-A0A2V2UB78-F1
#
_entry.id   AF-A0A2V2UB78-F1
#
_cell.length_a   1.000
_cell.length_b   1.000
_cell.length_c   1.000
_cell.angle_alpha   90.00
_cell.angle_beta   90.00
_cell.angle_gamma   90.00
#
_symmetry.space_group_name_H-M   'P 1'
#
loop_
_entity.id
_entity.type
_entity.pdbx_description
1 polymer ?
#
loop_
_entity_poly.entity_id
_entity_poly.type
_entity_poly.pdbx_seq_one_letter_code
_entity_poly.pdbx_strand_id
1 'polypeptide(L)'
;MDILANEKRGPDSVPSIEQLLETPIENYRKNAISLILAPYFVNIKKYSYEQAYAAIKEWLNKCNTVKRFGCNSDSRIKYGLEVAMKAGIRPLKAETLKLKNVQLYKTLTLKH
;
A
#
# COMPACT_ATOMS: atom_id res chain seq x y z
N MET A 1 -17.93 -27.39 -12.67
CA MET A 1 -17.67 -27.26 -11.22
C MET A 1 -16.20 -26.95 -11.08
N ASP A 2 -15.85 -25.67 -11.22
CA ASP A 2 -14.47 -25.24 -11.16
C ASP A 2 -14.03 -25.11 -9.70
N ILE A 3 -12.94 -25.81 -9.41
CA ILE A 3 -12.31 -25.91 -8.11
C ILE A 3 -11.84 -24.52 -7.70
N LEU A 4 -12.41 -23.99 -6.61
CA LEU A 4 -11.87 -22.85 -5.88
C LEU A 4 -10.45 -23.22 -5.44
N ALA A 5 -9.45 -22.60 -6.05
CA ALA A 5 -8.07 -22.67 -5.60
C ALA A 5 -7.97 -22.03 -4.21
N ASN A 6 -8.09 -22.86 -3.19
CA ASN A 6 -7.74 -22.53 -1.81
C ASN A 6 -6.21 -22.52 -1.69
N GLU A 7 -5.61 -21.38 -2.03
CA GLU A 7 -4.17 -21.19 -1.89
C GLU A 7 -3.82 -21.00 -0.41
N LYS A 8 -3.36 -22.07 0.24
CA LYS A 8 -2.80 -22.03 1.60
C LYS A 8 -1.53 -21.18 1.59
N ARG A 9 -1.66 -19.93 1.99
CA ARG A 9 -0.56 -18.97 2.16
C ARG A 9 0.34 -19.37 3.34
N GLY A 10 1.60 -19.70 3.05
CA GLY A 10 2.64 -19.94 4.05
C GLY A 10 3.06 -18.65 4.78
N PRO A 11 3.81 -18.74 5.90
CA PRO A 11 4.16 -17.59 6.75
C PRO A 11 5.05 -16.52 6.07
N ASP A 12 5.59 -16.83 4.89
CA ASP A 12 6.45 -15.95 4.10
C ASP A 12 5.73 -15.21 2.96
N SER A 13 4.43 -15.47 2.74
CA SER A 13 3.66 -14.72 1.76
C SER A 13 3.29 -13.36 2.35
N VAL A 14 3.89 -12.30 1.83
CA VAL A 14 3.44 -10.94 2.13
C VAL A 14 2.00 -10.78 1.71
N PRO A 15 1.19 -10.08 2.52
CA PRO A 15 -0.16 -9.79 2.12
C PRO A 15 -0.14 -9.08 0.78
N SER A 16 -0.97 -9.56 -0.14
CA SER A 16 -1.05 -8.95 -1.46
C SER A 16 -1.40 -7.46 -1.31
N ILE A 17 -1.03 -6.61 -2.28
CA ILE A 17 -1.28 -5.16 -2.19
C ILE A 17 -2.78 -4.88 -2.00
N GLU A 18 -3.62 -5.77 -2.50
CA GLU A 18 -5.07 -5.80 -2.31
C GLU A 18 -5.45 -5.91 -0.82
N GLN A 19 -4.76 -6.74 -0.04
CA GLN A 19 -5.00 -6.82 1.42
C GLN A 19 -4.59 -5.54 2.13
N LEU A 20 -3.51 -4.88 1.69
CA LEU A 20 -3.16 -3.56 2.23
C LEU A 20 -4.25 -2.52 1.94
N LEU A 21 -4.90 -2.60 0.77
CA LEU A 21 -6.00 -1.70 0.40
C LEU A 21 -7.26 -1.93 1.23
N GLU A 22 -7.51 -3.17 1.66
CA GLU A 22 -8.66 -3.54 2.49
C GLU A 22 -8.42 -3.36 3.99
N THR A 23 -7.18 -3.50 4.46
CA THR A 23 -6.84 -3.42 5.88
C THR A 23 -6.39 -2.00 6.26
N PRO A 24 -7.19 -1.26 7.05
CA PRO A 24 -6.79 0.05 7.54
C PRO A 24 -5.63 -0.10 8.54
N ILE A 25 -4.55 0.66 8.36
CA ILE A 25 -3.38 0.59 9.24
C ILE A 25 -3.23 1.84 10.11
N GLU A 26 -2.78 1.68 11.35
CA GLU A 26 -2.52 2.81 12.24
C GLU A 26 -1.23 3.55 11.84
N ASN A 27 -0.13 2.82 11.79
CA ASN A 27 1.22 3.36 11.60
C ASN A 27 1.73 3.13 10.17
N TYR A 28 2.84 3.80 9.81
CA TYR A 28 3.54 3.59 8.52
C TYR A 28 2.77 3.94 7.25
N ARG A 29 1.64 4.65 7.34
CA ARG A 29 0.85 5.10 6.18
C ARG A 29 1.67 5.85 5.14
N LYS A 30 2.58 6.73 5.59
CA LYS A 30 3.48 7.49 4.72
C LYS A 30 4.43 6.59 3.91
N ASN A 31 4.88 5.48 4.50
CA ASN A 31 5.76 4.52 3.86
C ASN A 31 4.96 3.64 2.89
N ALA A 32 3.77 3.19 3.29
CA ALA A 32 2.86 2.44 2.42
C ALA A 32 2.54 3.22 1.15
N ILE A 33 2.25 4.52 1.26
CA ILE A 33 2.01 5.41 0.11
C ILE A 33 3.22 5.44 -0.82
N SER A 34 4.39 5.82 -0.31
CA SER A 34 5.56 6.08 -1.16
C SER A 34 6.21 4.82 -1.72
N LEU A 35 6.17 3.71 -0.99
CA LEU A 35 6.89 2.48 -1.36
C LEU A 35 6.01 1.48 -2.08
N ILE A 36 4.69 1.51 -1.88
CA ILE A 36 3.79 0.45 -2.35
C ILE A 36 2.67 1.05 -3.20
N LEU A 37 1.79 1.88 -2.60
CA LEU A 37 0.53 2.27 -3.22
C LEU A 37 0.74 3.18 -4.43
N ALA A 38 1.56 4.23 -4.33
CA ALA A 38 1.81 5.12 -5.46
C ALA A 38 2.43 4.37 -6.66
N PRO A 39 3.56 3.63 -6.50
CA PRO A 39 4.08 2.77 -7.57
C PRO A 39 3.07 1.77 -8.13
N TYR A 40 2.21 1.20 -7.30
CA TYR A 40 1.23 0.20 -7.73
C TYR A 40 0.17 0.83 -8.62
N PHE A 41 -0.43 1.92 -8.19
CA PHE A 41 -1.50 2.56 -8.96
C PHE A 41 -0.98 3.13 -10.28
N VAL A 42 0.13 3.87 -10.28
CA VAL A 42 0.59 4.53 -11.52
C VAL A 42 1.35 3.60 -12.46
N ASN A 43 2.18 2.68 -11.95
CA ASN A 43 3.09 1.91 -12.79
C ASN A 43 2.61 0.49 -13.07
N ILE A 44 1.75 -0.09 -12.22
CA ILE A 44 1.15 -1.41 -12.43
C ILE A 44 -0.28 -1.29 -12.95
N LYS A 45 -1.16 -0.59 -12.23
CA LYS A 45 -2.57 -0.39 -12.65
C LYS A 45 -2.75 0.65 -13.76
N LYS A 46 -1.70 1.44 -14.06
CA LYS A 46 -1.72 2.50 -15.10
C LYS A 46 -2.80 3.56 -14.88
N TYR A 47 -3.10 3.88 -13.63
CA TYR A 47 -4.02 4.96 -13.30
C TYR A 47 -3.43 6.32 -13.66
N SER A 48 -4.29 7.27 -14.02
CA SER A 48 -3.91 8.68 -14.09
C SER A 48 -3.50 9.18 -12.70
N TYR A 49 -2.85 10.35 -12.65
CA TYR A 49 -2.49 10.98 -11.39
C TYR A 49 -3.71 11.17 -10.49
N GLU A 50 -4.81 11.67 -11.06
CA GLU A 50 -6.06 11.96 -10.34
C GLU A 50 -6.72 10.67 -9.82
N GLN A 51 -6.76 9.62 -10.63
CA GLN A 51 -7.30 8.32 -10.24
C GLN A 51 -6.48 7.70 -9.09
N ALA A 52 -5.14 7.73 -9.21
CA ALA A 52 -4.25 7.21 -8.19
C ALA A 52 -4.33 8.05 -6.89
N TYR A 53 -4.44 9.37 -7.01
CA TYR A 53 -4.63 10.27 -5.88
C TYR A 53 -5.93 9.96 -5.13
N ALA A 54 -7.04 9.83 -5.86
CA ALA A 54 -8.35 9.52 -5.28
C ALA A 54 -8.33 8.18 -4.55
N ALA A 55 -7.75 7.14 -5.15
CA ALA A 55 -7.64 5.81 -4.54
C ALA A 55 -6.81 5.81 -3.25
N ILE A 56 -5.66 6.50 -3.24
CA ILE A 56 -4.81 6.60 -2.03
C ILE A 56 -5.51 7.43 -0.95
N LYS A 57 -6.23 8.49 -1.35
CA LYS A 57 -7.00 9.34 -0.42
C LYS A 57 -8.13 8.54 0.23
N GLU A 58 -8.84 7.72 -0.53
CA GLU A 58 -9.87 6.82 -0.01
C GLU A 58 -9.28 5.82 1.00
N TRP A 59 -8.16 5.19 0.66
CA TRP A 59 -7.46 4.29 1.58
C TRP A 59 -7.03 4.98 2.88
N LEU A 60 -6.51 6.21 2.80
CA LEU A 60 -6.19 7.01 3.97
C LEU A 60 -7.42 7.37 4.82
N ASN A 61 -8.55 7.66 4.18
CA ASN A 61 -9.80 7.91 4.87
C ASN A 61 -10.26 6.67 5.65
N LYS A 62 -10.10 5.47 5.09
CA LYS A 62 -10.31 4.20 5.80
C LYS A 62 -9.35 4.08 7.00
N CYS A 63 -8.07 4.40 6.83
CA CYS A 63 -7.11 4.37 7.94
C CYS A 63 -7.45 5.38 9.06
N ASN A 64 -8.07 6.51 8.72
CA ASN A 64 -8.48 7.52 9.70
C ASN A 64 -9.58 7.06 10.65
N THR A 65 -10.33 5.99 10.34
CA THR A 65 -11.31 5.40 11.26
C THR A 65 -10.66 4.65 12.42
N VAL A 66 -9.46 4.09 12.20
CA VAL A 66 -8.67 3.40 13.25
C VAL A 66 -7.96 4.42 14.15
N LYS A 67 -7.31 5.42 13.53
CA LYS A 67 -6.68 6.52 14.24
C LYS A 67 -6.60 7.73 13.34
N ARG A 68 -7.15 8.86 13.80
CA ARG A 68 -7.13 10.11 13.07
C ARG A 68 -5.69 10.60 12.90
N PHE A 69 -5.25 10.76 11.66
CA PHE A 69 -3.93 11.29 11.36
C PHE A 69 -3.98 12.83 11.35
N GLY A 70 -3.21 13.48 12.22
CA GLY A 70 -3.21 14.94 12.39
C GLY A 70 -2.35 15.74 11.40
N CYS A 71 -1.84 15.13 10.32
CA CYS A 71 -0.91 15.77 9.39
C CYS A 71 -1.47 15.76 7.96
N ASN A 72 -1.18 16.81 7.19
CA ASN A 72 -1.59 17.00 5.80
C ASN A 72 -1.16 15.80 4.94
N SER A 73 -2.09 14.86 4.74
CA SER A 73 -1.87 13.65 3.94
C SER A 73 -1.57 13.97 2.49
N ASP A 74 -2.05 15.10 1.99
CA ASP A 74 -2.16 15.37 0.57
C ASP A 74 -0.79 15.63 -0.03
N SER A 75 0.04 16.43 0.64
CA SER A 75 1.43 16.64 0.22
C SER A 75 2.20 15.33 0.10
N ARG A 76 1.91 14.35 0.95
CA ARG A 76 2.57 13.04 0.88
C ARG A 76 2.07 12.18 -0.26
N ILE A 77 0.77 12.22 -0.57
CA ILE A 77 0.21 11.53 -1.75
C ILE A 77 0.85 12.13 -3.01
N LYS A 78 0.81 13.46 -3.14
CA LYS A 78 1.37 14.18 -4.30
C LYS A 78 2.84 13.81 -4.53
N TYR A 79 3.67 13.95 -3.49
CA TYR A 79 5.08 13.60 -3.56
C TYR A 79 5.32 12.13 -3.95
N GLY A 80 4.55 11.21 -3.35
CA GLY A 80 4.66 9.79 -3.66
C GLY A 80 4.34 9.46 -5.12
N LEU A 81 3.27 10.05 -5.66
CA LEU A 81 2.86 9.88 -7.06
C LEU A 81 3.88 10.49 -8.02
N GLU A 82 4.32 11.72 -7.78
CA GLU A 82 5.31 12.41 -8.62
C GLU A 82 6.61 11.61 -8.73
N VAL A 83 7.13 11.14 -7.59
CA VAL A 83 8.35 10.32 -7.57
C VAL A 83 8.12 8.99 -8.30
N ALA A 84 6.99 8.33 -8.06
CA ALA A 84 6.69 7.04 -8.68
C ALA A 84 6.56 7.14 -10.21
N MET A 85 5.85 8.15 -10.70
CA MET A 85 5.65 8.38 -12.14
C MET A 85 6.95 8.79 -12.81
N LYS A 86 7.71 9.72 -12.22
CA LYS A 86 8.98 10.21 -12.79
C LYS A 86 10.03 9.11 -12.89
N ALA A 87 10.15 8.28 -11.85
CA ALA A 87 11.17 7.24 -11.78
C ALA A 87 10.74 5.90 -12.41
N GLY A 88 9.46 5.74 -12.76
CA GLY A 88 8.93 4.48 -13.29
C GLY A 88 9.09 3.29 -12.34
N ILE A 89 9.22 3.55 -11.02
CA ILE A 89 9.55 2.52 -10.03
C ILE A 89 8.38 1.57 -9.80
N ARG A 90 8.68 0.29 -9.62
CA ARG A 90 7.68 -0.71 -9.23
C ARG A 90 7.45 -0.70 -7.71
N PRO A 91 6.30 -1.19 -7.23
CA PRO A 91 6.06 -1.38 -5.79
C PRO A 91 7.19 -2.16 -5.15
N LEU A 92 7.57 -1.74 -3.94
CA LEU A 92 8.60 -2.42 -3.17
C LEU A 92 8.15 -3.86 -2.90
N LYS A 93 9.00 -4.82 -3.26
CA LYS A 93 8.73 -6.23 -3.02
C LYS A 93 8.68 -6.55 -1.54
N ALA A 94 7.87 -7.56 -1.23
CA ALA A 94 7.75 -8.25 0.05
C ALA A 94 9.07 -8.44 0.81
N GLU A 95 10.03 -9.11 0.18
CA GLU A 95 11.35 -9.43 0.72
C GLU A 95 12.14 -8.16 1.06
N THR A 96 12.07 -7.16 0.19
CA THR A 96 12.74 -5.87 0.41
C THR A 96 12.05 -5.06 1.50
N LEU A 97 10.72 -5.18 1.64
CA LEU A 97 9.96 -4.54 2.71
C LEU A 97 10.30 -5.16 4.08
N LYS A 98 10.47 -6.49 4.15
CA LYS A 98 10.93 -7.20 5.36
C LYS A 98 12.28 -6.67 5.85
N LEU A 99 13.20 -6.38 4.92
CA LEU A 99 14.54 -5.89 5.22
C LEU A 99 14.57 -4.39 5.54
N LYS A 100 13.88 -3.56 4.75
CA LYS A 100 13.98 -2.08 4.84
C LYS A 100 12.93 -1.43 5.72
N ASN A 101 11.82 -2.11 6.00
CA ASN A 101 10.69 -1.58 6.76
C ASN A 101 9.96 -2.68 7.52
N VAL A 102 10.70 -3.39 8.39
CA VAL A 102 10.22 -4.60 9.08
C VAL A 102 8.91 -4.36 9.84
N GLN A 103 8.67 -3.15 10.33
CA GLN A 103 7.45 -2.83 11.07
C GLN A 103 6.23 -2.69 10.16
N LEU A 104 6.39 -2.08 8.98
CA LEU A 104 5.34 -2.09 7.96
C LEU A 104 5.08 -3.53 7.48
N TYR A 105 6.13 -4.32 7.23
CA TYR A 105 5.98 -5.74 6.92
C TYR A 105 5.18 -6.48 7.99
N LYS A 106 5.55 -6.32 9.27
CA LYS A 106 4.84 -6.94 10.41
C LYS A 106 3.38 -6.52 10.47
N THR A 107 3.10 -5.23 10.31
CA THR A 107 1.73 -4.67 10.29
C THR A 107 0.87 -5.32 9.21
N LEU A 108 1.48 -5.61 8.04
CA LEU A 108 0.79 -6.31 6.97
C LEU A 108 0.58 -7.79 7.35
N THR A 109 1.62 -8.49 7.83
CA THR A 109 1.56 -9.94 8.07
C THR A 109 0.79 -10.37 9.32
N LEU A 110 0.62 -9.48 10.30
CA LEU A 110 -0.14 -9.76 11.51
C LEU A 110 -1.64 -9.69 11.18
N LYS A 111 -2.27 -10.87 11.05
CA LYS A 111 -3.73 -10.99 10.95
C LYS A 111 -4.36 -10.41 12.21
N HIS A 112 -5.26 -9.43 12.03
CA HIS A 112 -6.23 -9.01 13.04
C HIS A 112 -7.59 -9.62 12.72
#